data_AF-A0A3C0GJ86-F1
#
_entry.id   AF-A0A3C0GJ86-F1
#
_cell.length_a   1.000
_cell.length_b   1.000
_cell.length_c   1.000
_cell.angle_alpha   90.00
_cell.angle_beta   90.00
_cell.angle_gamma   90.00
#
_symmetry.space_group_name_H-M   'P 1'
#
loop_
_entity.id
_entity.type
_entity.pdbx_description
1 polymer ?
#
loop_
_entity_poly.entity_id
_entity_poly.type
_entity_poly.pdbx_seq_one_letter_code
_entity_poly.pdbx_strand_id
1 'polypeptide(L)'
;MIETIYGPNPIQDSGKGGHSNQGTPEGSKGTLPDGTQGQELEPSTKRARSLEHRKENGTGIPVATKPNLSSVSDDPKVSGTPEDPEQLRMNEPHYAGVDPNDETYVSAQYPYVHVEKSEAGHLRVVDDTLGGERLLTQHKTGTLDEYLPNGDKRVRIIGDGYEIIAGQKNIFIGAGGRASREDALNLTVNGNVRQLVKGDYIPEVEGDYYEKVHGSRYTKIGAKGGGGNYEVEIRGNYSAQINEDYKLHVTEDYDLVVDKNRTSIINGKDILGVTEGLSLISTTGNILLSAMKNVAINTNDSAEGTISLKAASNIDTRSTTTTDITAGTILNLHSGDQTPTSTNRINLNP
;
A
#
# COMPACT_ATOMS: atom_id res chain seq x y z
N MET A 1 25.98 -30.39 17.35
CA MET A 1 26.87 -29.62 18.25
C MET A 1 26.98 -28.21 17.67
N ILE A 2 26.27 -27.25 18.27
CA ILE A 2 26.40 -25.82 17.97
C ILE A 2 26.34 -25.14 19.34
N GLU A 3 27.46 -24.56 19.77
CA GLU A 3 27.61 -23.85 21.04
C GLU A 3 27.29 -22.35 20.89
N THR A 4 26.60 -21.82 21.89
CA THR A 4 26.34 -20.40 22.12
C THR A 4 27.38 -19.86 23.08
N ILE A 5 28.09 -18.76 22.79
CA ILE A 5 28.82 -17.98 23.83
C ILE A 5 28.76 -16.47 23.56
N TYR A 6 28.43 -15.76 24.64
CA TYR A 6 28.37 -14.31 24.88
C TYR A 6 29.69 -13.54 24.60
N GLY A 7 29.57 -12.23 24.34
CA GLY A 7 30.71 -11.30 24.17
C GLY A 7 31.39 -10.85 25.46
N PRO A 8 32.27 -9.82 25.41
CA PRO A 8 32.76 -9.15 26.62
C PRO A 8 32.57 -7.61 26.63
N ASN A 9 32.19 -7.09 27.79
CA ASN A 9 32.47 -5.70 28.25
C ASN A 9 33.92 -5.62 28.79
N PRO A 10 34.53 -4.41 28.87
CA PRO A 10 34.92 -3.86 30.19
C PRO A 10 34.83 -2.30 30.34
N ILE A 11 34.33 -1.73 31.45
CA ILE A 11 34.97 -1.21 32.72
C ILE A 11 35.24 0.33 32.68
N GLN A 12 34.44 1.18 33.37
CA GLN A 12 34.60 1.83 34.70
C GLN A 12 35.84 2.73 34.94
N ASP A 13 35.62 4.01 35.31
CA ASP A 13 36.14 4.72 36.52
C ASP A 13 35.58 6.18 36.54
N SER A 14 34.65 6.58 37.42
CA SER A 14 34.77 7.20 38.77
C SER A 14 35.47 8.58 38.88
N GLY A 15 34.84 9.54 39.56
CA GLY A 15 35.44 10.84 39.95
C GLY A 15 34.45 11.96 40.30
N LYS A 16 34.52 12.51 41.52
CA LYS A 16 33.61 13.48 42.18
C LYS A 16 34.13 14.94 42.20
N GLY A 17 33.23 15.90 42.49
CA GLY A 17 33.50 17.24 43.09
C GLY A 17 33.70 18.38 42.06
N GLY A 18 33.36 19.66 42.25
CA GLY A 18 32.83 20.49 43.33
C GLY A 18 33.16 21.98 43.05
N HIS A 19 32.22 22.89 43.31
CA HIS A 19 32.35 24.33 43.66
C HIS A 19 32.91 25.45 42.72
N SER A 20 32.03 26.45 42.47
CA SER A 20 32.12 27.94 42.52
C SER A 20 33.27 28.76 41.87
N ASN A 21 32.90 29.79 41.07
CA ASN A 21 33.24 31.23 41.28
C ASN A 21 32.52 32.12 40.22
N GLN A 22 31.60 33.01 40.62
CA GLN A 22 31.73 34.48 40.79
C GLN A 22 32.07 35.33 39.56
N GLY A 23 31.19 36.33 39.32
CA GLY A 23 31.41 37.46 38.43
C GLY A 23 30.20 38.41 38.42
N THR A 24 30.18 39.41 39.32
CA THR A 24 29.42 40.67 39.19
C THR A 24 30.41 41.80 38.93
N PRO A 25 30.02 42.88 38.21
CA PRO A 25 29.62 44.10 38.94
C PRO A 25 28.50 44.95 38.29
N GLU A 26 27.84 45.72 39.17
CA GLU A 26 27.26 47.10 39.09
C GLU A 26 27.16 47.78 37.71
N GLY A 27 26.16 48.57 37.32
CA GLY A 27 25.07 49.26 38.00
C GLY A 27 24.82 50.60 37.27
N SER A 28 23.59 50.91 36.85
CA SER A 28 23.23 52.28 36.43
C SER A 28 21.74 52.57 36.65
N LYS A 29 21.48 53.58 37.50
CA LYS A 29 20.18 54.21 37.71
C LYS A 29 19.65 54.83 36.41
N GLY A 30 18.35 54.73 36.15
CA GLY A 30 17.71 55.53 35.12
C GLY A 30 16.25 55.19 34.87
N THR A 31 15.37 55.89 35.58
CA THR A 31 14.03 56.32 35.14
C THR A 31 12.95 55.26 34.93
N LEU A 32 11.96 55.28 35.84
CA LEU A 32 10.60 54.79 35.58
C LEU A 32 9.90 55.75 34.60
N PRO A 33 9.33 55.27 33.49
CA PRO A 33 8.18 55.90 32.86
C PRO A 33 6.91 55.17 33.31
N ASP A 34 6.09 55.92 34.02
CA ASP A 34 4.68 55.68 34.27
C ASP A 34 3.89 55.64 32.95
N GLY A 35 2.91 54.74 32.89
CA GLY A 35 1.79 54.75 31.96
C GLY A 35 2.09 54.43 30.49
N THR A 36 1.68 53.25 30.01
CA THR A 36 0.40 53.02 29.31
C THR A 36 0.48 51.70 28.50
N GLN A 37 -0.58 50.89 28.58
CA GLN A 37 -0.94 49.75 27.72
C GLN A 37 -0.12 48.46 27.86
N GLY A 38 -0.65 47.51 28.64
CA GLY A 38 -0.33 46.10 28.47
C GLY A 38 -0.83 45.61 27.12
N GLN A 39 0.08 45.30 26.21
CA GLN A 39 -0.21 44.47 25.04
C GLN A 39 -0.14 43.00 25.48
N GLU A 40 -1.32 42.40 25.46
CA GLU A 40 -1.60 40.98 25.53
C GLU A 40 -0.90 40.27 24.34
N LEU A 41 0.30 39.75 24.57
CA LEU A 41 0.93 38.76 23.69
C LEU A 41 0.37 37.38 24.07
N GLU A 42 -0.31 36.76 23.10
CA GLU A 42 -0.65 35.32 22.94
C GLU A 42 -2.13 35.03 22.61
N PRO A 43 -2.59 35.45 21.41
CA PRO A 43 -3.47 34.59 20.60
C PRO A 43 -2.91 34.27 19.20
N SER A 44 -1.76 34.84 18.83
CA SER A 44 -1.21 34.79 17.47
C SER A 44 -0.69 33.40 17.08
N THR A 45 -0.14 32.62 18.01
CA THR A 45 0.53 31.37 17.64
C THR A 45 -0.43 30.25 17.24
N LYS A 46 -1.66 30.18 17.78
CA LYS A 46 -2.65 29.17 17.37
C LYS A 46 -3.34 29.50 16.05
N ARG A 47 -3.70 30.76 15.81
CA ARG A 47 -4.24 31.22 14.52
C ARG A 47 -3.16 31.15 13.43
N ALA A 48 -1.92 31.57 13.71
CA ALA A 48 -0.82 31.49 12.76
C ALA A 48 -0.52 30.03 12.36
N ARG A 49 -0.48 29.08 13.31
CA ARG A 49 -0.30 27.65 13.01
C ARG A 49 -1.45 27.06 12.19
N SER A 50 -2.70 27.47 12.44
CA SER A 50 -3.85 27.06 11.63
C SER A 50 -3.82 27.64 10.21
N LEU A 51 -3.25 28.83 10.03
CA LEU A 51 -3.10 29.50 8.73
C LEU A 51 -1.90 28.97 7.94
N GLU A 52 -0.79 28.64 8.60
CA GLU A 52 0.37 27.96 7.97
C GLU A 52 0.01 26.56 7.50
N HIS A 53 -0.69 25.77 8.33
CA HIS A 53 -1.16 24.44 7.94
C HIS A 53 -2.21 24.45 6.81
N ARG A 54 -2.99 25.55 6.69
CA ARG A 54 -3.94 25.80 5.59
C ARG A 54 -3.25 26.27 4.30
N LYS A 55 -2.05 26.87 4.39
CA LYS A 55 -1.27 27.32 3.22
C LYS A 55 -0.48 26.18 2.57
N GLU A 56 -0.05 25.18 3.33
CA GLU A 56 0.77 24.07 2.80
C GLU A 56 -0.05 22.97 2.11
N ASN A 57 -1.34 22.78 2.46
CA ASN A 57 -2.09 21.58 2.05
C ASN A 57 -3.43 21.86 1.30
N GLY A 58 -3.66 23.08 0.80
CA GLY A 58 -4.90 23.43 0.08
C GLY A 58 -6.15 23.60 0.96
N THR A 59 -7.19 24.26 0.45
CA THR A 59 -8.47 24.46 1.15
C THR A 59 -9.43 23.32 0.83
N GLY A 60 -9.61 22.36 1.75
CA GLY A 60 -10.60 21.28 1.63
C GLY A 60 -10.10 19.95 2.20
N ILE A 61 -10.99 18.97 2.37
CA ILE A 61 -10.71 17.62 2.86
C ILE A 61 -10.22 16.77 1.69
N PRO A 62 -9.02 16.16 1.76
CA PRO A 62 -8.52 15.27 0.70
C PRO A 62 -9.38 14.01 0.58
N VAL A 63 -9.48 13.46 -0.63
CA VAL A 63 -10.26 12.25 -0.95
C VAL A 63 -9.34 11.23 -1.62
N ALA A 64 -9.51 9.95 -1.28
CA ALA A 64 -8.77 8.84 -1.88
C ALA A 64 -9.05 8.73 -3.39
N THR A 65 -8.00 8.45 -4.16
CA THR A 65 -8.01 8.34 -5.61
C THR A 65 -7.88 6.89 -6.07
N LYS A 66 -8.33 6.60 -7.29
CA LYS A 66 -8.16 5.27 -7.90
C LYS A 66 -6.68 5.01 -8.26
N PRO A 67 -6.19 3.76 -8.14
CA PRO A 67 -4.83 3.43 -8.56
C PRO A 67 -4.66 3.58 -10.08
N ASN A 68 -3.47 3.97 -10.53
CA ASN A 68 -3.08 3.97 -11.93
C ASN A 68 -2.22 2.73 -12.25
N LEU A 69 -2.80 1.74 -12.92
CA LEU A 69 -2.18 0.43 -13.24
C LEU A 69 -1.76 0.32 -14.71
N SER A 70 -1.16 1.37 -15.27
CA SER A 70 -0.82 1.44 -16.70
C SER A 70 0.15 0.36 -17.20
N SER A 71 0.85 -0.35 -16.33
CA SER A 71 1.76 -1.44 -16.72
C SER A 71 1.08 -2.81 -16.86
N VAL A 72 -0.12 -2.97 -16.28
CA VAL A 72 -0.84 -4.26 -16.22
C VAL A 72 -2.29 -4.17 -16.70
N SER A 73 -2.80 -2.96 -16.98
CA SER A 73 -4.21 -2.73 -17.32
C SER A 73 -4.37 -1.96 -18.63
N ASP A 74 -5.21 -2.49 -19.52
CA ASP A 74 -5.71 -1.78 -20.71
C ASP A 74 -7.07 -1.10 -20.45
N ASP A 75 -7.64 -1.23 -19.24
CA ASP A 75 -8.90 -0.55 -18.91
C ASP A 75 -8.62 0.94 -18.65
N PRO A 76 -9.10 1.87 -19.51
CA PRO A 76 -8.81 3.29 -19.39
C PRO A 76 -9.33 3.91 -18.09
N LYS A 77 -10.21 3.23 -17.35
CA LYS A 77 -10.70 3.68 -16.03
C LYS A 77 -9.69 3.47 -14.91
N VAL A 78 -8.70 2.59 -15.10
CA VAL A 78 -7.67 2.24 -14.11
C VAL A 78 -6.26 2.48 -14.66
N SER A 79 -6.06 2.55 -15.98
CA SER A 79 -4.79 2.91 -16.63
C SER A 79 -4.71 4.35 -17.15
N GLY A 80 -5.76 5.15 -16.92
CA GLY A 80 -5.90 6.52 -17.44
C GLY A 80 -5.13 7.60 -16.68
N THR A 81 -5.43 8.86 -16.98
CA THR A 81 -4.90 10.02 -16.25
C THR A 81 -5.27 9.90 -14.77
N PRO A 82 -4.31 10.01 -13.82
CA PRO A 82 -4.61 10.01 -12.39
C PRO A 82 -5.71 11.02 -12.06
N GLU A 83 -6.62 10.65 -11.15
CA GLU A 83 -7.60 11.59 -10.61
C GLU A 83 -6.85 12.72 -9.88
N ASP A 84 -7.17 13.98 -10.19
CA ASP A 84 -6.51 15.15 -9.60
C ASP A 84 -6.99 15.35 -8.14
N PRO A 85 -6.12 15.18 -7.12
CA PRO A 85 -6.52 15.30 -5.72
C PRO A 85 -7.05 16.68 -5.35
N GLU A 86 -6.60 17.73 -6.05
CA GLU A 86 -7.06 19.12 -5.80
C GLU A 86 -8.50 19.35 -6.30
N GLN A 87 -8.96 18.56 -7.28
CA GLN A 87 -10.33 18.65 -7.80
C GLN A 87 -11.34 17.83 -6.98
N LEU A 88 -10.86 16.91 -6.14
CA LEU A 88 -11.70 16.02 -5.34
C LEU A 88 -11.91 16.48 -3.90
N ARG A 89 -11.42 17.67 -3.54
CA ARG A 89 -11.47 18.15 -2.15
C ARG A 89 -12.88 18.59 -1.75
N MET A 90 -13.31 18.21 -0.54
CA MET A 90 -14.57 18.68 0.04
C MET A 90 -14.35 19.93 0.92
N ASN A 91 -15.12 20.99 0.71
CA ASN A 91 -14.97 22.22 1.50
C ASN A 91 -15.57 22.08 2.92
N GLU A 92 -14.84 22.51 3.94
CA GLU A 92 -15.38 22.64 5.30
C GLU A 92 -16.24 23.93 5.42
N PRO A 93 -17.39 23.89 6.11
CA PRO A 93 -18.21 25.08 6.32
C PRO A 93 -17.59 26.07 7.34
N HIS A 94 -17.82 27.37 7.11
CA HIS A 94 -17.25 28.47 7.91
C HIS A 94 -17.93 28.66 9.28
N TYR A 95 -17.21 29.20 10.28
CA TYR A 95 -17.79 29.61 11.57
C TYR A 95 -18.89 30.66 11.36
N ALA A 96 -20.03 30.53 12.04
CA ALA A 96 -21.22 31.36 11.83
C ALA A 96 -21.84 31.26 10.40
N GLY A 97 -21.33 30.39 9.53
CA GLY A 97 -21.75 30.31 8.13
C GLY A 97 -21.26 31.50 7.29
N VAL A 98 -20.36 32.33 7.84
CA VAL A 98 -19.90 33.58 7.22
C VAL A 98 -18.38 33.53 7.06
N ASP A 99 -17.88 33.95 5.89
CA ASP A 99 -16.45 34.18 5.74
C ASP A 99 -16.07 35.39 6.62
N PRO A 100 -15.07 35.29 7.52
CA PRO A 100 -14.56 36.44 8.28
C PRO A 100 -14.12 37.63 7.43
N ASN A 101 -13.93 37.43 6.12
CA ASN A 101 -13.56 38.45 5.13
C ASN A 101 -14.76 38.97 4.31
N ASP A 102 -15.98 38.48 4.59
CA ASP A 102 -17.20 39.04 4.01
C ASP A 102 -17.44 40.45 4.59
N GLU A 103 -17.56 41.45 3.72
CA GLU A 103 -17.76 42.85 4.10
C GLU A 103 -19.08 43.06 4.87
N THR A 104 -20.01 42.11 4.75
CA THR A 104 -21.29 42.06 5.46
C THR A 104 -21.23 41.10 6.65
N TYR A 105 -20.63 41.52 7.76
CA TYR A 105 -20.70 40.78 9.01
C TYR A 105 -22.08 40.95 9.66
N VAL A 106 -23.04 40.06 9.36
CA VAL A 106 -24.45 40.18 9.81
C VAL A 106 -24.78 39.37 11.07
N SER A 107 -23.81 38.83 11.81
CA SER A 107 -24.11 38.01 12.99
C SER A 107 -24.31 38.86 14.27
N ALA A 108 -25.32 38.50 15.07
CA ALA A 108 -25.56 38.98 16.43
C ALA A 108 -25.99 40.47 16.62
N GLN A 109 -27.03 40.93 15.93
CA GLN A 109 -27.54 42.31 16.05
C GLN A 109 -28.65 42.44 17.11
N TYR A 110 -28.50 43.38 18.05
CA TYR A 110 -29.57 43.74 18.98
C TYR A 110 -30.75 44.40 18.23
N PRO A 111 -32.03 44.11 18.56
CA PRO A 111 -32.55 43.31 19.67
C PRO A 111 -32.82 41.83 19.34
N TYR A 112 -32.32 41.34 18.19
CA TYR A 112 -32.69 40.04 17.63
C TYR A 112 -31.95 38.85 18.26
N VAL A 113 -30.95 39.11 19.11
CA VAL A 113 -30.20 38.05 19.81
C VAL A 113 -30.78 37.80 21.19
N HIS A 114 -31.24 36.57 21.40
CA HIS A 114 -31.72 36.08 22.67
C HIS A 114 -30.68 35.14 23.29
N VAL A 115 -30.02 35.62 24.35
CA VAL A 115 -29.01 34.85 25.08
C VAL A 115 -29.53 34.48 26.46
N GLU A 116 -29.59 33.19 26.74
CA GLU A 116 -29.79 32.65 28.08
C GLU A 116 -28.44 32.19 28.63
N LYS A 117 -28.04 32.75 29.78
CA LYS A 117 -26.84 32.33 30.51
C LYS A 117 -27.23 31.80 31.88
N SER A 118 -26.96 30.53 32.12
CA SER A 118 -27.14 29.94 33.46
C SER A 118 -26.08 30.44 34.44
N GLU A 119 -26.37 30.38 35.74
CA GLU A 119 -25.43 30.73 36.82
C GLU A 119 -24.08 29.99 36.70
N ALA A 120 -24.13 28.73 36.25
CA ALA A 120 -22.95 27.90 36.04
C ALA A 120 -22.18 28.19 34.72
N GLY A 121 -22.65 29.12 33.88
CA GLY A 121 -21.98 29.53 32.65
C GLY A 121 -22.32 28.73 31.39
N HIS A 122 -23.40 27.93 31.40
CA HIS A 122 -23.97 27.37 30.16
C HIS A 122 -24.64 28.48 29.35
N LEU A 123 -24.48 28.45 28.04
CA LEU A 123 -25.09 29.39 27.11
C LEU A 123 -26.10 28.68 26.22
N ARG A 124 -27.24 29.34 26.02
CA ARG A 124 -28.16 29.06 24.92
C ARG A 124 -28.39 30.35 24.17
N VAL A 125 -28.08 30.37 22.88
CA VAL A 125 -28.28 31.53 22.01
C VAL A 125 -29.31 31.15 20.96
N VAL A 126 -30.33 31.99 20.81
CA VAL A 126 -31.25 32.04 19.67
C VAL A 126 -31.03 33.39 19.03
N ASP A 127 -30.49 33.41 17.83
CA ASP A 127 -30.15 34.63 17.10
C ASP A 127 -31.12 34.74 15.91
N ASP A 128 -32.01 35.72 15.93
CA ASP A 128 -32.99 36.00 14.86
C ASP A 128 -32.50 37.14 13.94
N THR A 129 -31.21 37.47 13.98
CA THR A 129 -30.63 38.49 13.09
C THR A 129 -30.75 38.03 11.65
N LEU A 130 -31.39 38.84 10.80
CA LEU A 130 -31.63 38.50 9.38
C LEU A 130 -30.31 38.21 8.65
N GLY A 131 -30.16 36.98 8.13
CA GLY A 131 -28.95 36.49 7.46
C GLY A 131 -27.82 36.04 8.41
N GLY A 132 -28.04 36.14 9.72
CA GLY A 132 -27.14 35.70 10.79
C GLY A 132 -27.81 34.73 11.76
N GLU A 133 -28.90 34.09 11.33
CA GLU A 133 -29.72 33.22 12.17
C GLU A 133 -28.92 32.04 12.71
N ARG A 134 -28.89 31.83 14.02
CA ARG A 134 -28.16 30.69 14.61
C ARG A 134 -28.77 30.20 15.90
N LEU A 135 -28.53 28.92 16.17
CA LEU A 135 -28.81 28.29 17.45
C LEU A 135 -27.50 27.81 18.03
N LEU A 136 -27.15 28.21 19.25
CA LEU A 136 -25.98 27.71 19.97
C LEU A 136 -26.39 27.17 21.33
N THR A 137 -26.02 25.94 21.63
CA THR A 137 -26.04 25.40 23.00
C THR A 137 -24.62 25.08 23.40
N GLN A 138 -24.12 25.72 24.45
CA GLN A 138 -22.74 25.57 24.91
C GLN A 138 -22.68 25.26 26.41
N HIS A 139 -21.98 24.18 26.74
CA HIS A 139 -21.59 23.86 28.10
C HIS A 139 -20.44 24.76 28.56
N LYS A 140 -20.37 25.09 29.85
CA LYS A 140 -19.36 26.01 30.41
C LYS A 140 -17.91 25.63 30.11
N THR A 141 -17.64 24.35 29.86
CA THR A 141 -16.31 23.81 29.53
C THR A 141 -15.92 24.01 28.06
N GLY A 142 -16.85 24.47 27.22
CA GLY A 142 -16.62 24.74 25.80
C GLY A 142 -17.18 23.69 24.83
N THR A 143 -17.78 22.61 25.32
CA THR A 143 -18.55 21.68 24.48
C THR A 143 -19.77 22.41 23.92
N LEU A 144 -20.02 22.34 22.62
CA LEU A 144 -21.13 23.05 21.99
C LEU A 144 -21.79 22.27 20.86
N ASP A 145 -23.05 22.61 20.63
CA ASP A 145 -23.84 22.28 19.45
C ASP A 145 -24.33 23.61 18.83
N GLU A 146 -23.87 23.95 17.62
CA GLU A 146 -24.22 25.17 16.91
C GLU A 146 -24.85 24.87 15.53
N TYR A 147 -25.97 25.50 15.22
CA TYR A 147 -26.65 25.47 13.93
C TYR A 147 -26.51 26.86 13.28
N LEU A 148 -26.11 26.87 12.03
CA LEU A 148 -25.75 28.07 11.27
C LEU A 148 -26.88 28.52 10.32
N PRO A 149 -26.85 29.77 9.82
CA PRO A 149 -27.92 30.32 8.99
C PRO A 149 -28.10 29.55 7.67
N ASN A 150 -27.01 28.99 7.16
CA ASN A 150 -26.96 28.19 5.93
C ASN A 150 -27.37 26.72 6.13
N GLY A 151 -27.75 26.33 7.36
CA GLY A 151 -28.15 24.96 7.70
C GLY A 151 -27.02 24.05 8.19
N ASP A 152 -25.77 24.54 8.21
CA ASP A 152 -24.63 23.75 8.70
C ASP A 152 -24.70 23.55 10.22
N LYS A 153 -24.19 22.41 10.67
CA LYS A 153 -24.13 22.05 12.09
C LYS A 153 -22.68 21.88 12.53
N ARG A 154 -22.29 22.56 13.61
CA ARG A 154 -20.99 22.42 14.26
C ARG A 154 -21.15 21.82 15.66
N VAL A 155 -20.59 20.63 15.86
CA VAL A 155 -20.48 20.00 17.19
C VAL A 155 -19.02 20.02 17.63
N ARG A 156 -18.76 20.48 18.86
CA ARG A 156 -17.44 20.38 19.49
C ARG A 156 -17.60 19.74 20.85
N ILE A 157 -16.88 18.64 21.09
CA ILE A 157 -16.91 17.90 22.35
C ILE A 157 -15.54 18.03 23.01
N ILE A 158 -15.50 18.54 24.24
CA ILE A 158 -14.25 18.73 25.01
C ILE A 158 -13.89 17.48 25.83
N GLY A 159 -14.90 16.66 26.17
CA GLY A 159 -14.73 15.33 26.78
C GLY A 159 -14.91 14.19 25.76
N ASP A 160 -15.33 13.01 26.23
CA ASP A 160 -15.62 11.88 25.36
C ASP A 160 -17.00 12.03 24.69
N GLY A 161 -17.07 11.73 23.39
CA GLY A 161 -18.28 11.79 22.59
C GLY A 161 -18.74 10.41 22.13
N TYR A 162 -20.04 10.12 22.29
CA TYR A 162 -20.68 8.93 21.73
C TYR A 162 -21.72 9.37 20.70
N GLU A 163 -21.71 8.74 19.52
CA GLU A 163 -22.66 9.04 18.46
C GLU A 163 -23.23 7.74 17.91
N ILE A 164 -24.52 7.50 18.17
CA ILE A 164 -25.25 6.32 17.70
C ILE A 164 -26.13 6.76 16.55
N ILE A 165 -25.91 6.18 15.36
CA ILE A 165 -26.56 6.64 14.14
C ILE A 165 -27.29 5.47 13.49
N ALA A 166 -28.60 5.66 13.29
CA ALA A 166 -29.47 4.68 12.64
C ALA A 166 -29.47 4.78 11.10
N GLY A 167 -28.75 5.75 10.53
CA GLY A 167 -28.61 6.02 9.08
C GLY A 167 -27.15 6.10 8.61
N GLN A 168 -26.89 6.82 7.51
CA GLN A 168 -25.53 7.03 6.99
C GLN A 168 -24.78 8.09 7.81
N LYS A 169 -23.49 7.85 8.05
CA LYS A 169 -22.56 8.79 8.68
C LYS A 169 -21.24 8.78 7.92
N ASN A 170 -20.79 9.95 7.49
CA ASN A 170 -19.43 10.12 6.97
C ASN A 170 -18.57 10.67 8.12
N ILE A 171 -17.48 9.99 8.43
CA ILE A 171 -16.54 10.39 9.50
C ILE A 171 -15.23 10.77 8.84
N PHE A 172 -14.79 12.01 9.08
CA PHE A 172 -13.43 12.46 8.77
C PHE A 172 -12.70 12.75 10.09
N ILE A 173 -11.48 12.26 10.23
CA ILE A 173 -10.63 12.52 11.40
C ILE A 173 -9.30 13.06 10.90
N GLY A 174 -9.19 14.38 10.85
CA GLY A 174 -7.91 15.06 10.62
C GLY A 174 -7.14 15.14 11.92
N ALA A 175 -6.14 14.28 12.13
CA ALA A 175 -5.18 14.45 13.22
C ALA A 175 -4.15 15.52 12.85
N GLY A 176 -4.57 16.79 12.91
CA GLY A 176 -3.66 17.92 12.84
C GLY A 176 -2.96 18.15 14.18
N GLY A 177 -1.70 17.72 14.28
CA GLY A 177 -0.76 18.24 15.27
C GLY A 177 -0.82 17.61 16.67
N ARG A 178 0.01 16.58 16.87
CA ARG A 178 0.82 16.40 18.09
C ARG A 178 1.87 15.33 17.81
N ALA A 179 3.13 15.74 17.73
CA ALA A 179 4.31 14.92 17.46
C ALA A 179 4.63 13.86 18.54
N SER A 180 3.64 13.34 19.27
CA SER A 180 3.86 12.28 20.26
C SER A 180 2.72 11.25 20.38
N ARG A 181 1.66 11.34 19.56
CA ARG A 181 0.68 10.25 19.39
C ARG A 181 0.29 10.17 17.92
N GLU A 182 0.70 9.09 17.27
CA GLU A 182 0.69 8.95 15.81
C GLU A 182 -0.61 8.38 15.23
N ASP A 183 -1.58 7.99 16.07
CA ASP A 183 -2.83 7.40 15.60
C ASP A 183 -3.93 8.47 15.46
N ALA A 184 -4.33 8.76 14.23
CA ALA A 184 -5.51 9.59 13.95
C ALA A 184 -6.83 8.85 14.24
N LEU A 185 -6.86 7.54 14.01
CA LEU A 185 -8.02 6.68 14.22
C LEU A 185 -7.55 5.30 14.71
N ASN A 186 -8.04 4.90 15.89
CA ASN A 186 -7.97 3.51 16.33
C ASN A 186 -9.40 2.97 16.44
N LEU A 187 -9.74 2.02 15.58
CA LEU A 187 -11.04 1.35 15.57
C LEU A 187 -10.90 -0.06 16.14
N THR A 188 -11.42 -0.27 17.35
CA THR A 188 -11.56 -1.61 17.93
C THR A 188 -13.02 -2.04 17.90
N VAL A 189 -13.30 -3.19 17.29
CA VAL A 189 -14.65 -3.78 17.25
C VAL A 189 -14.62 -5.13 17.95
N ASN A 190 -15.26 -5.23 19.11
CA ASN A 190 -15.44 -6.50 19.83
C ASN A 190 -16.63 -7.28 19.25
N GLY A 191 -16.48 -7.76 18.01
CA GLY A 191 -17.53 -8.46 17.30
C GLY A 191 -17.26 -8.54 15.80
N ASN A 192 -18.33 -8.79 15.03
CA ASN A 192 -18.23 -8.90 13.58
C ASN A 192 -18.35 -7.51 12.93
N VAL A 193 -17.50 -7.24 11.94
CA VAL A 193 -17.69 -6.12 11.01
C VAL A 193 -18.31 -6.66 9.72
N ARG A 194 -19.38 -6.01 9.25
CA ARG A 194 -19.96 -6.24 7.92
C ARG A 194 -20.00 -4.92 7.18
N GLN A 195 -19.29 -4.83 6.07
CA GLN A 195 -19.26 -3.65 5.21
C GLN A 195 -19.83 -4.02 3.84
N LEU A 196 -20.88 -3.30 3.43
CA LEU A 196 -21.45 -3.41 2.08
C LEU A 196 -21.30 -2.05 1.41
N VAL A 197 -20.47 -1.99 0.38
CA VAL A 197 -20.31 -0.81 -0.47
C VAL A 197 -21.02 -1.11 -1.79
N LYS A 198 -22.04 -0.31 -2.13
CA LYS A 198 -22.80 -0.48 -3.40
C LYS A 198 -22.11 0.19 -4.59
N GLY A 199 -21.28 1.19 -4.33
CA GLY A 199 -20.40 1.82 -5.30
C GLY A 199 -18.98 1.28 -5.20
N ASP A 200 -18.01 2.10 -5.62
CA ASP A 200 -16.60 1.75 -5.55
C ASP A 200 -16.09 1.81 -4.11
N TYR A 201 -15.22 0.88 -3.74
CA TYR A 201 -14.47 0.93 -2.48
C TYR A 201 -13.01 1.28 -2.80
N ILE A 202 -12.59 2.50 -2.47
CA ILE A 202 -11.29 3.05 -2.83
C ILE A 202 -10.47 3.29 -1.55
N PRO A 203 -9.65 2.30 -1.12
CA PRO A 203 -8.67 2.51 -0.07
C PRO A 203 -7.36 3.05 -0.66
N GLU A 204 -6.98 4.26 -0.27
CA GLU A 204 -5.65 4.81 -0.54
C GLU A 204 -4.86 4.92 0.78
N VAL A 205 -3.65 4.39 0.77
CA VAL A 205 -2.74 4.40 1.93
C VAL A 205 -1.38 4.89 1.43
N GLU A 206 -1.03 6.13 1.76
CA GLU A 206 0.25 6.72 1.37
C GLU A 206 1.44 6.07 2.09
N GLY A 207 1.21 5.59 3.32
CA GLY A 207 2.19 4.82 4.09
C GLY A 207 2.11 3.32 3.84
N ASP A 208 2.62 2.54 4.80
CA ASP A 208 2.57 1.08 4.73
C ASP A 208 1.17 0.53 5.05
N TYR A 209 0.73 -0.47 4.30
CA TYR A 209 -0.48 -1.24 4.60
C TYR A 209 -0.15 -2.56 5.30
N TYR A 210 -0.43 -2.63 6.60
CA TYR A 210 -0.27 -3.87 7.37
C TYR A 210 -1.62 -4.56 7.54
N GLU A 211 -1.74 -5.77 7.02
CA GLU A 211 -2.90 -6.63 7.24
C GLU A 211 -2.49 -7.90 7.98
N LYS A 212 -3.21 -8.21 9.07
CA LYS A 212 -3.04 -9.46 9.80
C LYS A 212 -4.39 -10.15 9.94
N VAL A 213 -4.57 -11.25 9.23
CA VAL A 213 -5.75 -12.10 9.32
C VAL A 213 -5.37 -13.36 10.08
N HIS A 214 -5.92 -13.54 11.28
CA HIS A 214 -5.66 -14.74 12.09
C HIS A 214 -6.36 -15.98 11.53
N GLY A 215 -7.53 -15.79 10.91
CA GLY A 215 -8.26 -16.83 10.22
C GLY A 215 -7.94 -16.88 8.73
N SER A 216 -8.92 -17.26 7.91
CA SER A 216 -8.79 -17.33 6.46
C SER A 216 -9.21 -16.03 5.77
N ARG A 217 -8.53 -15.70 4.67
CA ARG A 217 -8.96 -14.65 3.73
C ARG A 217 -9.63 -15.32 2.51
N TYR A 218 -10.87 -14.95 2.22
CA TYR A 218 -11.59 -15.41 1.03
C TYR A 218 -11.86 -14.20 0.13
N THR A 219 -11.41 -14.28 -1.13
CA THR A 219 -11.58 -13.22 -2.12
C THR A 219 -12.30 -13.78 -3.33
N LYS A 220 -13.41 -13.16 -3.71
CA LYS A 220 -14.08 -13.44 -4.99
C LYS A 220 -14.21 -12.13 -5.77
N ILE A 221 -13.58 -12.09 -6.94
CA ILE A 221 -13.67 -10.98 -7.89
C ILE A 221 -14.61 -11.40 -9.04
N GLY A 222 -15.33 -10.44 -9.62
CA GLY A 222 -16.24 -10.72 -10.74
C GLY A 222 -17.53 -11.45 -10.37
N ALA A 223 -18.07 -11.23 -9.16
CA ALA A 223 -19.29 -11.88 -8.72
C ALA A 223 -20.58 -11.40 -9.45
N LYS A 224 -20.52 -10.23 -10.10
CA LYS A 224 -21.56 -9.74 -11.01
C LYS A 224 -21.33 -10.40 -12.36
N GLY A 225 -22.37 -10.96 -12.98
CA GLY A 225 -22.26 -11.58 -14.32
C GLY A 225 -21.56 -10.62 -15.31
N GLY A 226 -20.62 -11.16 -16.10
CA GLY A 226 -19.73 -10.36 -16.97
C GLY A 226 -18.25 -10.41 -16.58
N GLY A 227 -17.91 -11.00 -15.42
CA GLY A 227 -16.52 -11.20 -14.99
C GLY A 227 -15.96 -10.06 -14.13
N GLY A 228 -14.67 -10.12 -13.86
CA GLY A 228 -13.91 -9.09 -13.13
C GLY A 228 -12.43 -9.45 -13.07
N ASN A 229 -11.58 -8.43 -12.96
CA ASN A 229 -10.12 -8.59 -13.04
C ASN A 229 -9.46 -8.43 -11.67
N TYR A 230 -8.37 -9.16 -11.45
CA TYR A 230 -7.48 -8.95 -10.31
C TYR A 230 -6.10 -8.56 -10.85
N GLU A 231 -5.82 -7.25 -10.83
CA GLU A 231 -4.61 -6.66 -11.39
C GLU A 231 -3.73 -6.14 -10.25
N VAL A 232 -2.43 -6.46 -10.31
CA VAL A 232 -1.47 -6.18 -9.24
C VAL A 232 -0.17 -5.67 -9.87
N GLU A 233 0.17 -4.41 -9.63
CA GLU A 233 1.48 -3.83 -9.95
C GLU A 233 2.31 -3.71 -8.67
N ILE A 234 3.49 -4.31 -8.64
CA ILE A 234 4.43 -4.22 -7.51
C ILE A 234 5.78 -3.75 -8.06
N ARG A 235 6.18 -2.53 -7.70
CA ARG A 235 7.47 -1.95 -8.11
C ARG A 235 8.66 -2.48 -7.31
N GLY A 236 8.38 -3.04 -6.12
CA GLY A 236 9.36 -3.69 -5.26
C GLY A 236 9.42 -5.21 -5.47
N ASN A 237 9.70 -5.94 -4.39
CA ASN A 237 9.73 -7.40 -4.42
C ASN A 237 8.35 -8.00 -4.06
N TYR A 238 8.02 -9.15 -4.66
CA TYR A 238 6.94 -10.01 -4.22
C TYR A 238 7.52 -11.27 -3.58
N SER A 239 7.09 -11.62 -2.38
CA SER A 239 7.54 -12.81 -1.66
C SER A 239 6.34 -13.48 -1.01
N ALA A 240 6.24 -14.79 -1.18
CA ALA A 240 5.16 -15.60 -0.65
C ALA A 240 5.71 -16.89 -0.05
N GLN A 241 5.19 -17.29 1.10
CA GLN A 241 5.45 -18.58 1.72
C GLN A 241 4.12 -19.28 1.98
N ILE A 242 4.00 -20.50 1.46
CA ILE A 242 2.84 -21.37 1.67
C ILE A 242 3.38 -22.64 2.32
N ASN A 243 2.98 -22.90 3.56
CA ASN A 243 3.45 -24.07 4.32
C ASN A 243 2.75 -25.38 3.89
N GLU A 244 1.59 -25.26 3.25
CA GLU A 244 0.79 -26.39 2.76
C GLU A 244 0.72 -26.36 1.22
N ASP A 245 -0.41 -26.78 0.64
CA ASP A 245 -0.59 -26.87 -0.81
C ASP A 245 -0.75 -25.49 -1.48
N TYR A 246 -0.10 -25.31 -2.62
CA TYR A 246 -0.41 -24.25 -3.59
C TYR A 246 -1.12 -24.85 -4.81
N LYS A 247 -2.34 -24.41 -5.09
CA LYS A 247 -3.15 -24.87 -6.24
C LYS A 247 -3.53 -23.69 -7.10
N LEU A 248 -3.14 -23.74 -8.37
CA LEU A 248 -3.48 -22.76 -9.38
C LEU A 248 -4.23 -23.48 -10.51
N HIS A 249 -5.35 -22.90 -10.92
CA HIS A 249 -6.11 -23.34 -12.09
C HIS A 249 -6.40 -22.13 -12.95
N VAL A 250 -5.91 -22.17 -14.19
CA VAL A 250 -6.13 -21.15 -15.22
C VAL A 250 -6.85 -21.85 -16.35
N THR A 251 -8.05 -21.37 -16.70
CA THR A 251 -8.89 -22.00 -17.73
C THR A 251 -8.37 -21.72 -19.14
N GLU A 252 -7.86 -20.51 -19.35
CA GLU A 252 -7.32 -20.03 -20.61
C GLU A 252 -5.77 -19.99 -20.51
N ASP A 253 -5.15 -19.07 -21.25
CA ASP A 253 -3.69 -18.96 -21.32
C ASP A 253 -3.03 -18.54 -19.98
N TYR A 254 -1.84 -19.07 -19.73
CA TYR A 254 -0.96 -18.70 -18.64
C TYR A 254 0.41 -18.29 -19.18
N ASP A 255 0.62 -16.98 -19.29
CA ASP A 255 1.90 -16.42 -19.74
C ASP A 255 2.79 -16.06 -18.54
N LEU A 256 4.07 -16.45 -18.63
CA LEU A 256 5.09 -16.10 -17.66
C LEU A 256 6.32 -15.55 -18.38
N VAL A 257 6.57 -14.25 -18.21
CA VAL A 257 7.79 -13.59 -18.69
C VAL A 257 8.70 -13.31 -17.49
N VAL A 258 9.96 -13.70 -17.59
CA VAL A 258 10.99 -13.44 -16.59
C VAL A 258 12.20 -12.87 -17.32
N ASP A 259 12.44 -11.56 -17.18
CA ASP A 259 13.52 -10.85 -17.89
C ASP A 259 14.93 -11.30 -17.50
N LYS A 260 15.06 -11.90 -16.32
CA LYS A 260 16.33 -12.38 -15.77
C LYS A 260 16.29 -13.90 -15.60
N ASN A 261 16.50 -14.39 -14.38
CA ASN A 261 16.66 -15.80 -14.12
C ASN A 261 15.42 -16.37 -13.43
N ARG A 262 14.95 -17.51 -13.92
CA ARG A 262 13.98 -18.38 -13.22
C ARG A 262 14.72 -19.58 -12.66
N THR A 263 14.57 -19.84 -11.37
CA THR A 263 15.06 -21.06 -10.71
C THR A 263 13.86 -21.82 -10.14
N SER A 264 13.79 -23.12 -10.38
CA SER A 264 12.78 -24.00 -9.78
C SER A 264 13.48 -25.18 -9.12
N ILE A 265 13.20 -25.40 -7.83
CA ILE A 265 13.79 -26.50 -7.05
C ILE A 265 12.63 -27.31 -6.47
N ILE A 266 12.50 -28.56 -6.93
CA ILE A 266 11.46 -29.49 -6.48
C ILE A 266 12.18 -30.63 -5.75
N ASN A 267 12.05 -30.66 -4.42
CA ASN A 267 12.61 -31.74 -3.61
C ASN A 267 11.87 -33.07 -3.81
N GLY A 268 10.59 -32.99 -4.15
CA GLY A 268 9.73 -34.13 -4.44
C GLY A 268 9.75 -34.51 -5.93
N LYS A 269 8.56 -34.79 -6.46
CA LYS A 269 8.36 -35.15 -7.87
C LYS A 269 7.84 -33.94 -8.64
N ASP A 270 8.41 -33.71 -9.83
CA ASP A 270 7.87 -32.77 -10.81
C ASP A 270 7.28 -33.53 -12.00
N ILE A 271 6.12 -33.09 -12.50
CA ILE A 271 5.44 -33.68 -13.66
C ILE A 271 4.99 -32.55 -14.58
N LEU A 272 5.49 -32.56 -15.81
CA LEU A 272 5.00 -31.73 -16.90
C LEU A 272 4.21 -32.59 -17.88
N GLY A 273 2.92 -32.33 -18.01
CA GLY A 273 2.05 -32.94 -19.02
C GLY A 273 1.56 -31.87 -20.00
N VAL A 274 1.75 -32.11 -21.30
CA VAL A 274 1.30 -31.23 -22.38
C VAL A 274 0.65 -32.09 -23.44
N THR A 275 -0.58 -31.74 -23.86
CA THR A 275 -1.36 -32.52 -24.84
C THR A 275 -0.90 -32.27 -26.27
N GLU A 276 -0.66 -31.00 -26.59
CA GLU A 276 -0.22 -30.55 -27.92
C GLU A 276 1.32 -30.50 -27.97
N GLY A 277 1.90 -29.45 -28.53
CA GLY A 277 3.36 -29.29 -28.64
C GLY A 277 4.03 -28.80 -27.35
N LEU A 278 5.23 -29.32 -27.09
CA LEU A 278 6.16 -28.83 -26.06
C LEU A 278 7.50 -28.45 -26.72
N SER A 279 7.96 -27.21 -26.50
CA SER A 279 9.23 -26.71 -27.01
C SER A 279 10.17 -26.32 -25.86
N LEU A 280 11.39 -26.86 -25.86
CA LEU A 280 12.47 -26.45 -24.95
C LEU A 280 13.59 -25.86 -25.80
N ILE A 281 13.82 -24.54 -25.67
CA ILE A 281 14.72 -23.80 -26.55
C ILE A 281 15.65 -22.94 -25.70
N SER A 282 16.95 -23.07 -25.97
CA SER A 282 17.97 -22.10 -25.56
C SER A 282 18.64 -21.58 -26.82
N THR A 283 18.59 -20.27 -27.04
CA THR A 283 19.06 -19.64 -28.29
C THR A 283 20.56 -19.37 -28.28
N THR A 284 21.11 -19.03 -27.12
CA THR A 284 22.54 -18.68 -26.95
C THR A 284 23.26 -19.60 -25.96
N GLY A 285 22.55 -20.11 -24.97
CA GLY A 285 23.08 -21.01 -23.95
C GLY A 285 22.84 -22.48 -24.24
N ASN A 286 23.03 -23.32 -23.22
CA ASN A 286 22.87 -24.76 -23.30
C ASN A 286 21.52 -25.22 -22.74
N ILE A 287 21.01 -26.34 -23.26
CA ILE A 287 20.02 -27.17 -22.57
C ILE A 287 20.79 -28.33 -21.94
N LEU A 288 20.76 -28.45 -20.61
CA LEU A 288 21.35 -29.57 -19.88
C LEU A 288 20.24 -30.44 -19.29
N LEU A 289 20.21 -31.71 -19.68
CA LEU A 289 19.35 -32.73 -19.08
C LEU A 289 20.21 -33.82 -18.46
N SER A 290 20.08 -34.02 -17.16
CA SER A 290 20.88 -34.99 -16.41
C SER A 290 20.04 -35.66 -15.34
N ALA A 291 20.24 -36.96 -15.15
CA ALA A 291 19.62 -37.74 -14.09
C ALA A 291 20.65 -38.72 -13.53
N MET A 292 20.60 -38.99 -12.23
CA MET A 292 21.46 -40.03 -11.62
C MET A 292 21.08 -41.45 -12.06
N LYS A 293 19.82 -41.64 -12.46
CA LYS A 293 19.28 -42.91 -12.95
C LYS A 293 19.12 -42.82 -14.46
N ASN A 294 17.88 -42.77 -14.95
CA ASN A 294 17.59 -42.88 -16.37
C ASN A 294 17.10 -41.54 -16.91
N VAL A 295 17.54 -41.21 -18.13
CA VAL A 295 16.83 -40.28 -19.02
C VAL A 295 16.23 -41.14 -20.13
N ALA A 296 14.90 -41.11 -20.27
CA ALA A 296 14.19 -41.84 -21.31
C ALA A 296 13.54 -40.82 -22.28
N ILE A 297 13.78 -41.00 -23.57
CA ILE A 297 13.19 -40.19 -24.65
C ILE A 297 12.53 -41.18 -25.60
N ASN A 298 11.21 -41.12 -25.68
CA ASN A 298 10.41 -42.07 -26.45
C ASN A 298 9.49 -41.31 -27.40
N THR A 299 9.31 -41.86 -28.59
CA THR A 299 8.26 -41.46 -29.52
C THR A 299 7.48 -42.72 -29.88
N ASN A 300 6.15 -42.65 -29.78
CA ASN A 300 5.29 -43.83 -29.81
C ASN A 300 4.39 -43.89 -31.06
N ASP A 301 4.37 -42.83 -31.86
CA ASP A 301 3.66 -42.85 -33.13
C ASP A 301 4.42 -43.72 -34.13
N SER A 302 3.82 -44.85 -34.52
CA SER A 302 4.46 -45.82 -35.42
C SER A 302 4.58 -45.34 -36.87
N ALA A 303 3.86 -44.29 -37.26
CA ALA A 303 3.90 -43.72 -38.60
C ALA A 303 4.80 -42.49 -38.69
N GLU A 304 4.77 -41.62 -37.68
CA GLU A 304 5.42 -40.29 -37.74
C GLU A 304 6.47 -40.07 -36.64
N GLY A 305 6.48 -40.90 -35.60
CA GLY A 305 7.29 -40.71 -34.42
C GLY A 305 8.79 -40.76 -34.72
N THR A 306 9.48 -39.63 -34.50
CA THR A 306 10.92 -39.52 -34.76
C THR A 306 11.66 -38.90 -33.59
N ILE A 307 12.83 -39.45 -33.25
CA ILE A 307 13.84 -38.78 -32.41
C ILE A 307 14.95 -38.29 -33.33
N SER A 308 15.07 -36.97 -33.50
CA SER A 308 16.10 -36.35 -34.35
C SER A 308 17.20 -35.75 -33.49
N LEU A 309 18.45 -36.17 -33.74
CA LEU A 309 19.64 -35.63 -33.09
C LEU A 309 20.53 -35.03 -34.19
N LYS A 310 20.71 -33.71 -34.14
CA LYS A 310 21.51 -32.96 -35.12
C LYS A 310 22.49 -32.05 -34.39
N ALA A 311 23.75 -32.09 -34.79
CA ALA A 311 24.79 -31.20 -34.28
C ALA A 311 25.62 -30.64 -35.43
N ALA A 312 26.07 -29.38 -35.32
CA ALA A 312 26.94 -28.76 -36.31
C ALA A 312 28.38 -29.29 -36.26
N SER A 313 28.82 -29.75 -35.08
CA SER A 313 30.17 -30.30 -34.89
C SER A 313 30.12 -31.82 -34.64
N ASN A 314 29.70 -32.23 -33.45
CA ASN A 314 29.71 -33.62 -33.03
C ASN A 314 28.44 -34.01 -32.28
N ILE A 315 28.01 -35.26 -32.48
CA ILE A 315 27.14 -35.97 -31.55
C ILE A 315 28.04 -36.94 -30.79
N ASP A 316 28.01 -36.87 -29.47
CA ASP A 316 28.92 -37.62 -28.61
C ASP A 316 28.16 -38.50 -27.63
N THR A 317 28.18 -39.81 -27.90
CA THR A 317 27.46 -40.82 -27.11
C THR A 317 28.47 -41.80 -26.52
N ARG A 318 28.48 -41.92 -25.19
CA ARG A 318 29.38 -42.82 -24.46
C ARG A 318 28.62 -43.62 -23.41
N SER A 319 28.99 -44.87 -23.28
CA SER A 319 28.60 -45.75 -22.18
C SER A 319 29.85 -46.37 -21.58
N THR A 320 29.85 -46.61 -20.26
CA THR A 320 30.95 -47.30 -19.57
C THR A 320 30.90 -48.81 -19.73
N THR A 321 29.76 -49.35 -20.16
CA THR A 321 29.53 -50.78 -20.27
C THR A 321 29.10 -51.14 -21.69
N THR A 322 27.84 -50.95 -22.02
CA THR A 322 27.28 -51.27 -23.34
C THR A 322 26.52 -50.09 -23.93
N THR A 323 26.63 -49.96 -25.25
CA THR A 323 25.75 -49.09 -26.05
C THR A 323 25.00 -50.02 -27.01
N ASP A 324 23.73 -50.25 -26.73
CA ASP A 324 22.89 -51.11 -27.57
C ASP A 324 22.12 -50.29 -28.60
N ILE A 325 22.23 -50.68 -29.88
CA ILE A 325 21.49 -50.08 -30.99
C ILE A 325 20.79 -51.21 -31.74
N THR A 326 19.46 -51.14 -31.82
CA THR A 326 18.64 -52.14 -32.49
C THR A 326 17.66 -51.47 -33.43
N ALA A 327 17.56 -51.96 -34.67
CA ALA A 327 16.52 -51.57 -35.62
C ALA A 327 15.67 -52.81 -35.96
N GLY A 328 14.35 -52.67 -35.95
CA GLY A 328 13.43 -53.78 -36.27
C GLY A 328 13.43 -54.18 -37.74
N THR A 329 13.91 -53.30 -38.63
CA THR A 329 13.96 -53.53 -40.08
C THR A 329 15.35 -53.22 -40.63
N ILE A 330 15.78 -51.96 -40.60
CA ILE A 330 17.02 -51.49 -41.24
C ILE A 330 17.77 -50.55 -40.30
N LEU A 331 19.06 -50.84 -40.07
CA LEU A 331 20.01 -49.90 -39.45
C LEU A 331 20.95 -49.36 -40.53
N ASN A 332 20.87 -48.05 -40.78
CA ASN A 332 21.70 -47.36 -41.77
C ASN A 332 22.78 -46.51 -41.09
N LEU A 333 24.04 -46.68 -41.51
CA LEU A 333 25.19 -45.90 -41.06
C LEU A 333 25.93 -45.37 -42.29
N HIS A 334 26.04 -44.06 -42.40
CA HIS A 334 26.67 -43.41 -43.54
C HIS A 334 27.73 -42.40 -43.07
N SER A 335 28.83 -42.30 -43.79
CA SER A 335 29.79 -41.21 -43.67
C SER A 335 29.78 -40.38 -44.95
N GLY A 336 29.50 -39.08 -44.84
CA GLY A 336 29.20 -38.20 -45.98
C GLY A 336 27.72 -38.26 -46.36
N ASP A 337 27.17 -37.18 -46.93
CA ASP A 337 25.76 -37.03 -47.32
C ASP A 337 25.41 -37.93 -48.53
N GLN A 338 25.59 -39.24 -48.37
CA GLN A 338 25.42 -40.29 -49.39
C GLN A 338 26.32 -40.14 -50.64
N THR A 339 27.24 -39.16 -50.64
CA THR A 339 28.29 -38.97 -51.64
C THR A 339 29.66 -39.06 -50.95
N PRO A 340 30.18 -40.28 -50.73
CA PRO A 340 31.44 -40.47 -50.04
C PRO A 340 32.59 -39.79 -50.78
N THR A 341 33.39 -39.04 -50.04
CA THR A 341 34.65 -38.45 -50.50
C THR A 341 35.83 -39.25 -49.97
N SER A 342 37.04 -38.88 -50.40
CA SER A 342 38.28 -39.51 -49.91
C SER A 342 38.49 -39.36 -48.40
N THR A 343 37.78 -38.45 -47.71
CA THR A 343 37.92 -38.19 -46.27
C THR A 343 36.83 -38.84 -45.41
N ASN A 344 35.70 -39.25 -45.99
CA ASN A 344 34.61 -39.87 -45.23
C ASN A 344 34.98 -41.29 -44.80
N ARG A 345 34.81 -41.62 -43.51
CA ARG A 345 35.13 -42.93 -42.93
C ARG A 345 34.16 -43.28 -41.82
N ILE A 346 33.89 -44.58 -41.65
CA ILE A 346 33.31 -45.17 -40.44
C ILE A 346 34.41 -45.99 -39.80
N ASN A 347 34.86 -45.57 -38.61
CA ASN A 347 35.93 -46.27 -37.89
C ASN A 347 35.31 -47.09 -36.77
N LEU A 348 35.48 -48.41 -36.83
CA LEU A 348 35.10 -49.34 -35.78
C LEU A 348 36.38 -49.88 -35.16
N ASN A 349 36.79 -49.28 -34.05
CA ASN A 349 38.00 -49.67 -33.33
C ASN A 349 37.60 -50.40 -32.04
N PRO A 350 38.28 -51.51 -31.69
CA PRO A 350 38.03 -52.25 -30.46
C PRO A 350 38.54 -51.54 -29.20
#